data_AF-A0A8J6LG18-F1
#
_entry.id   AF-A0A8J6LG18-F1
#
_cell.length_a   1.000
_cell.length_b   1.000
_cell.length_c   1.000
_cell.angle_alpha   90.00
_cell.angle_beta   90.00
_cell.angle_gamma   90.00
#
_symmetry.space_group_name_H-M   'P 1'
#
loop_
_entity.id
_entity.type
_entity.pdbx_description
1 polymer ?
#
loop_
_entity_poly.entity_id
_entity_poly.type
_entity_poly.pdbx_seq_one_letter_code
_entity_poly.pdbx_strand_id
1 'polypeptide(L)'
;MWKHFCLVTLVLCVPVLSKLSPDHVISRILDRLGLTLDYISRHHDQINVDCLFGVVLAGAILDDTVAHPGPHRDKSQALKDKTGDIYTKTVLLMRRQPTWNHFARYVVAPELWPKQLKYKLAEFRMVYALKSKVEALFSAKTYENYTEGFSDHCLSSVINSTVELKPKTICRLSRRCERFVESLEKGSGYILTHKYKLLLLQVARVRKCKMQPKILAAAIKKVCSTIYVETISVEYFVGLDEIFDLFLEQSLLCGYEGYADFLKLDWLGKILKVQHDSGCFPVHVKARTRRETNEWKDGCADHTTGLGAAILSLYLNYVVKNADTLHLTSEWLFGQISQLVDKLDKSADFALEHYEEINFDGLLGFVIAEAQIVQSLRSTVDSRVLKDLKILLGKCEEIRRRIVPILPQTPTKMLVFQRYLLEPRHWITNETFAGPRLQNLGIYRDWTAADMISDKLASYKGVPSDHCLMEILALDCHVSRFCDEMMLGRRIDKGYLLSHRLFYLQIVRLKHCPYDPRAFRDSTARLCSLMLREIRTNERLGFPARDIALEQMVLCGIEGFSEFLGEKWRDEVVSWQTEFGCYGRGGKAVDKRSSNVIAFGCSDHTTGLGAAALALHLRFALQT
;
A
#
# COMPACT_ATOMS: atom_id res chain seq x y z
N MET A 1 -52.81 -41.96 4.32
CA MET A 1 -52.43 -41.98 2.89
C MET A 1 -51.80 -40.64 2.54
N TRP A 2 -50.53 -40.66 2.13
CA TRP A 2 -49.75 -39.65 1.39
C TRP A 2 -49.61 -38.25 2.01
N LYS A 3 -48.45 -37.95 2.61
CA LYS A 3 -47.27 -37.30 1.98
C LYS A 3 -47.56 -35.85 1.52
N HIS A 4 -46.94 -34.87 2.17
CA HIS A 4 -45.88 -34.04 1.54
C HIS A 4 -45.03 -33.37 2.64
N PHE A 5 -43.75 -33.74 2.62
CA PHE A 5 -42.63 -33.12 3.31
C PHE A 5 -42.42 -31.70 2.74
N CYS A 6 -42.46 -30.66 3.56
CA CYS A 6 -41.80 -29.40 3.24
C CYS A 6 -40.68 -29.19 4.26
N LEU A 7 -39.49 -29.66 3.85
CA LEU A 7 -38.22 -29.34 4.47
C LEU A 7 -38.02 -27.82 4.34
N VAL A 8 -38.15 -27.08 5.44
CA VAL A 8 -37.70 -25.69 5.50
C VAL A 8 -36.18 -25.74 5.56
N THR A 9 -35.52 -25.69 4.41
CA THR A 9 -34.10 -25.37 4.30
C THR A 9 -33.90 -23.94 4.79
N LEU A 10 -33.53 -23.84 6.07
CA LEU A 10 -32.87 -22.68 6.65
C LEU A 10 -31.53 -22.52 5.91
N VAL A 11 -31.55 -21.79 4.80
CA VAL A 11 -30.33 -21.29 4.17
C VAL A 11 -29.81 -20.20 5.10
N LEU A 12 -28.98 -20.61 6.06
CA LEU A 12 -28.02 -19.75 6.72
C LEU A 12 -27.09 -19.22 5.62
N CYS A 13 -27.47 -18.11 5.00
CA CYS A 13 -26.55 -17.25 4.27
C CYS A 13 -25.59 -16.65 5.30
N VAL A 14 -24.59 -17.44 5.69
CA VAL A 14 -23.34 -16.91 6.24
C VAL A 14 -22.82 -15.94 5.19
N PRO A 15 -22.60 -14.64 5.50
CA PRO A 15 -21.90 -13.77 4.60
C PRO A 15 -20.50 -14.36 4.44
N VAL A 16 -20.21 -14.86 3.24
CA VAL A 16 -18.84 -15.19 2.84
C VAL A 16 -18.11 -13.85 2.84
N LEU A 17 -17.53 -13.51 4.00
CA LEU A 17 -16.47 -12.52 4.11
C LEU A 17 -15.45 -12.87 3.03
N SER A 18 -15.26 -11.98 2.06
CA SER A 18 -14.13 -12.01 1.14
C SER A 18 -12.84 -11.79 1.93
N LYS A 19 -12.42 -12.80 2.68
CA LYS A 19 -11.05 -12.90 3.15
C LYS A 19 -10.18 -12.84 1.90
N LEU A 20 -9.30 -11.83 1.77
CA LEU A 20 -8.15 -11.95 0.89
C LEU A 20 -7.47 -13.27 1.26
N SER A 21 -7.56 -14.25 0.37
CA SER A 21 -7.00 -15.57 0.64
C SER A 21 -5.49 -15.42 0.82
N PRO A 22 -4.86 -16.10 1.81
CA PRO A 22 -3.42 -16.30 1.83
C PRO A 22 -2.84 -16.67 0.45
N ASP A 23 -3.62 -17.36 -0.38
CA ASP A 23 -3.25 -17.72 -1.76
C ASP A 23 -2.96 -16.53 -2.67
N HIS A 24 -3.66 -15.40 -2.51
CA HIS A 24 -3.41 -14.21 -3.34
C HIS A 24 -2.05 -13.59 -3.00
N VAL A 25 -1.75 -13.47 -1.70
CA VAL A 25 -0.46 -12.97 -1.22
C VAL A 25 0.67 -13.91 -1.65
N ILE A 26 0.47 -15.22 -1.49
CA ILE A 26 1.42 -16.24 -1.93
C ILE A 26 1.67 -16.15 -3.44
N SER A 27 0.61 -16.05 -4.27
CA SER A 27 0.76 -15.92 -5.72
C SER A 27 1.53 -14.65 -6.09
N ARG A 28 1.23 -13.52 -5.45
CA ARG A 28 1.94 -12.26 -5.70
C ARG A 28 3.42 -12.35 -5.35
N ILE A 29 3.76 -12.99 -4.22
CA ILE A 29 5.17 -13.19 -3.82
C ILE A 29 5.87 -14.12 -4.83
N LEU A 30 5.21 -15.21 -5.25
CA LEU A 30 5.77 -16.16 -6.23
C LEU A 30 6.08 -15.48 -7.57
N ASP A 31 5.15 -14.68 -8.09
CA ASP A 31 5.32 -13.98 -9.37
C ASP A 31 6.47 -12.97 -9.29
N ARG A 32 6.50 -12.18 -8.20
CA ARG A 32 7.52 -11.14 -7.98
C ARG A 32 8.90 -11.71 -7.70
N LEU A 33 8.99 -12.81 -6.94
CA LEU A 33 10.23 -13.55 -6.73
C LEU A 33 10.72 -14.17 -8.05
N GLY A 34 9.80 -14.70 -8.86
CA GLY A 34 10.09 -15.22 -10.20
C GLY A 34 10.75 -14.17 -11.09
N LEU A 35 10.19 -12.95 -11.15
CA LEU A 35 10.78 -11.84 -11.90
C LEU A 35 12.17 -11.47 -11.42
N THR A 36 12.41 -11.43 -10.10
CA THR A 36 13.75 -11.17 -9.54
C THR A 36 14.76 -12.23 -9.95
N LEU A 37 14.41 -13.51 -9.84
CA LEU A 37 15.32 -14.59 -10.24
C LEU A 37 15.58 -14.59 -11.76
N ASP A 38 14.57 -14.28 -12.57
CA ASP A 38 14.72 -14.16 -14.03
C ASP A 38 15.58 -12.95 -14.42
N TYR A 39 15.54 -11.87 -13.64
CA TYR A 39 16.44 -10.73 -13.81
C TYR A 39 17.90 -11.08 -13.46
N ILE A 40 18.11 -11.74 -12.31
CA ILE A 40 19.45 -12.19 -11.87
C ILE A 40 20.03 -13.20 -12.87
N SER A 41 19.22 -14.15 -13.35
CA SER A 41 19.70 -15.14 -14.33
C SER A 41 20.14 -14.51 -15.66
N ARG A 42 19.53 -13.40 -16.08
CA ARG A 42 19.93 -12.67 -17.29
C ARG A 42 21.27 -11.95 -17.14
N HIS A 43 21.60 -11.50 -15.92
CA HIS A 43 22.81 -10.74 -15.60
C HIS A 43 23.82 -11.53 -14.76
N HIS A 44 23.80 -12.87 -14.86
CA HIS A 44 24.60 -13.78 -14.04
C HIS A 44 26.12 -13.60 -14.18
N ASP A 45 26.56 -12.91 -15.24
CA ASP A 45 27.95 -12.56 -15.57
C ASP A 45 28.46 -11.33 -14.81
N GLN A 46 27.55 -10.47 -14.32
CA GLN A 46 27.85 -9.18 -13.70
C GLN A 46 27.53 -9.12 -12.20
N ILE A 47 27.04 -10.20 -11.60
CA ILE A 47 26.70 -10.23 -10.16
C ILE A 47 27.93 -10.40 -9.26
N ASN A 48 27.94 -9.71 -8.12
CA ASN A 48 28.93 -9.87 -7.05
C ASN A 48 28.60 -11.03 -6.08
N VAL A 49 29.56 -11.34 -5.19
CA VAL A 49 29.45 -12.46 -4.23
C VAL A 49 28.29 -12.27 -3.24
N ASP A 50 27.95 -11.04 -2.89
CA ASP A 50 26.89 -10.72 -1.95
C ASP A 50 25.51 -10.98 -2.58
N CYS A 51 25.34 -10.66 -3.86
CA CYS A 51 24.18 -11.01 -4.65
C CYS A 51 24.01 -12.55 -4.75
N LEU A 52 25.10 -13.27 -5.05
CA LEU A 52 25.07 -14.74 -5.10
C LEU A 52 24.75 -15.35 -3.73
N PHE A 53 25.24 -14.74 -2.64
CA PHE A 53 24.90 -15.16 -1.29
C PHE A 53 23.41 -15.03 -1.00
N GLY A 54 22.77 -13.94 -1.44
CA GLY A 54 21.32 -13.77 -1.40
C GLY A 54 20.57 -14.88 -2.16
N VAL A 55 21.04 -15.26 -3.35
CA VAL A 55 20.46 -16.37 -4.14
C VAL A 55 20.60 -17.72 -3.41
N VAL A 56 21.76 -17.99 -2.79
CA VAL A 56 21.97 -19.21 -2.01
C VAL A 56 21.06 -19.27 -0.79
N LEU A 57 20.90 -18.16 -0.07
CA LEU A 57 19.95 -18.07 1.04
C LEU A 57 18.50 -18.27 0.56
N ALA A 58 18.11 -17.67 -0.56
CA ALA A 58 16.80 -17.87 -1.17
C ALA A 58 16.53 -19.35 -1.45
N GLY A 59 17.49 -20.05 -2.08
CA GLY A 59 17.40 -21.48 -2.35
C GLY A 59 17.24 -22.32 -1.08
N ALA A 60 18.03 -22.04 -0.04
CA ALA A 60 17.96 -22.75 1.23
C ALA A 60 16.65 -22.51 2.00
N ILE A 61 16.03 -21.34 1.85
CA ILE A 61 14.71 -21.05 2.42
C ILE A 61 13.61 -21.76 1.61
N LEU A 62 13.72 -21.76 0.28
CA LEU A 62 12.79 -22.45 -0.60
C LEU A 62 12.81 -23.98 -0.39
N ASP A 63 13.96 -24.56 -0.05
CA ASP A 63 14.06 -25.97 0.36
C ASP A 63 13.09 -26.31 1.50
N ASP A 64 13.08 -25.47 2.52
CA ASP A 64 12.22 -25.60 3.70
C ASP A 64 10.76 -25.26 3.38
N THR A 65 10.50 -24.36 2.41
CA THR A 65 9.15 -24.08 1.90
C THR A 65 8.57 -25.29 1.15
N VAL A 66 9.35 -25.91 0.28
CA VAL A 66 8.94 -27.09 -0.53
C VAL A 66 8.73 -28.34 0.34
N ALA A 67 9.46 -28.43 1.45
CA ALA A 67 9.26 -29.48 2.44
C ALA A 67 7.87 -29.39 3.12
N HIS A 68 7.21 -28.23 3.08
CA HIS A 68 5.85 -28.06 3.58
C HIS A 68 4.82 -28.47 2.50
N PRO A 69 3.87 -29.38 2.80
CA PRO A 69 2.85 -29.78 1.84
C PRO A 69 1.86 -28.62 1.59
N GLY A 70 1.59 -28.29 0.32
CA GLY A 70 0.66 -27.22 -0.04
C GLY A 70 0.45 -27.07 -1.55
N PRO A 71 -0.56 -26.30 -1.98
CA PRO A 71 -0.94 -26.15 -3.39
C PRO A 71 0.10 -25.41 -4.24
N HIS A 72 1.00 -24.64 -3.61
CA HIS A 72 2.02 -23.84 -4.29
C HIS A 72 3.38 -24.53 -4.38
N ARG A 73 3.48 -25.79 -3.95
CA ARG A 73 4.74 -26.56 -3.86
C ARG A 73 5.48 -26.66 -5.19
N ASP A 74 4.75 -26.93 -6.28
CA ASP A 74 5.35 -27.08 -7.62
C ASP A 74 5.97 -25.77 -8.11
N LYS A 75 5.28 -24.64 -7.87
CA LYS A 75 5.81 -23.31 -8.19
C LYS A 75 7.04 -22.96 -7.35
N SER A 76 7.02 -23.26 -6.05
CA SER A 76 8.17 -23.07 -5.16
C SER A 76 9.36 -23.96 -5.56
N GLN A 77 9.11 -25.19 -6.00
CA GLN A 77 10.15 -26.09 -6.52
C GLN A 77 10.76 -25.54 -7.81
N ALA A 78 9.96 -25.02 -8.74
CA ALA A 78 10.48 -24.39 -9.96
C ALA A 78 11.38 -23.17 -9.65
N LEU A 79 11.00 -22.34 -8.67
CA LEU A 79 11.84 -21.22 -8.23
C LEU A 79 13.14 -21.70 -7.55
N LYS A 80 13.07 -22.77 -6.76
CA LYS A 80 14.26 -23.40 -6.17
C LYS A 80 15.20 -23.90 -7.25
N ASP A 81 14.70 -24.60 -8.27
CA ASP A 81 15.53 -25.10 -9.37
C ASP A 81 16.23 -23.95 -10.11
N LYS A 82 15.53 -22.82 -10.33
CA LYS A 82 16.13 -21.59 -10.87
C LYS A 82 17.28 -21.06 -10.00
N THR A 83 17.15 -21.06 -8.66
CA THR A 83 18.27 -20.65 -7.78
C THR A 83 19.49 -21.54 -7.93
N GLY A 84 19.30 -22.85 -8.12
CA GLY A 84 20.38 -23.81 -8.38
C GLY A 84 21.07 -23.60 -9.73
N ASP A 85 20.30 -23.25 -10.76
CA ASP A 85 20.82 -22.92 -12.09
C ASP A 85 21.66 -21.65 -12.09
N ILE A 86 21.19 -20.59 -11.41
CA ILE A 86 21.93 -19.34 -11.22
C ILE A 86 23.25 -19.63 -10.48
N TYR A 87 23.19 -20.42 -9.41
CA TYR A 87 24.38 -20.78 -8.64
C TYR A 87 25.44 -21.47 -9.49
N THR A 88 25.05 -22.50 -10.24
CA THR A 88 25.97 -23.29 -11.08
C THR A 88 26.67 -22.44 -12.14
N LYS A 89 25.94 -21.49 -12.76
CA LYS A 89 26.49 -20.58 -13.77
C LYS A 89 27.47 -19.57 -13.16
N THR A 90 27.09 -18.95 -12.04
CA THR A 90 27.86 -17.84 -11.46
C THR A 90 29.05 -18.30 -10.61
N VAL A 91 28.95 -19.43 -9.90
CA VAL A 91 30.01 -19.91 -9.00
C VAL A 91 31.33 -20.16 -9.75
N LEU A 92 31.25 -20.59 -11.01
CA LEU A 92 32.42 -20.83 -11.87
C LEU A 92 33.15 -19.52 -12.20
N LEU A 93 32.42 -18.44 -12.43
CA LEU A 93 32.98 -17.11 -12.69
C LEU A 93 33.64 -16.55 -11.43
N MET A 94 32.98 -16.69 -10.27
CA MET A 94 33.49 -16.16 -9.00
C MET A 94 34.71 -16.90 -8.47
N ARG A 95 34.79 -18.23 -8.67
CA ARG A 95 35.98 -19.01 -8.29
C ARG A 95 37.24 -18.63 -9.06
N ARG A 96 37.11 -17.94 -10.20
CA ARG A 96 38.24 -17.42 -10.97
C ARG A 96 38.75 -16.08 -10.45
N GLN A 97 37.96 -15.35 -9.64
CA GLN A 97 38.36 -14.07 -9.08
C GLN A 97 39.17 -14.26 -7.78
N PRO A 98 40.44 -13.80 -7.70
CA PRO A 98 41.31 -14.08 -6.56
C PRO A 98 40.79 -13.56 -5.21
N THR A 99 40.10 -12.41 -5.22
CA THR A 99 39.58 -11.71 -4.04
C THR A 99 38.41 -12.46 -3.39
N TRP A 100 37.50 -13.02 -4.21
CA TRP A 100 36.24 -13.59 -3.74
C TRP A 100 36.21 -15.12 -3.71
N ASN A 101 37.23 -15.78 -4.28
CA ASN A 101 37.32 -17.24 -4.37
C ASN A 101 37.19 -17.94 -3.00
N HIS A 102 37.75 -17.35 -1.94
CA HIS A 102 37.69 -17.93 -0.60
C HIS A 102 36.25 -17.91 -0.03
N PHE A 103 35.56 -16.78 -0.14
CA PHE A 103 34.15 -16.66 0.30
C PHE A 103 33.20 -17.49 -0.56
N ALA A 104 33.40 -17.49 -1.89
CA ALA A 104 32.59 -18.29 -2.82
C ALA A 104 32.71 -19.81 -2.56
N ARG A 105 33.86 -20.30 -2.11
CA ARG A 105 34.07 -21.72 -1.79
C ARG A 105 33.55 -22.12 -0.41
N TYR A 106 33.66 -21.24 0.58
CA TYR A 106 33.48 -21.63 1.97
C TYR A 106 32.30 -20.97 2.70
N VAL A 107 31.68 -19.93 2.12
CA VAL A 107 30.50 -19.28 2.71
C VAL A 107 29.30 -19.45 1.80
N VAL A 108 29.47 -19.22 0.49
CA VAL A 108 28.41 -19.28 -0.52
C VAL A 108 28.22 -20.72 -1.04
N ALA A 109 28.12 -21.70 -0.13
CA ALA A 109 27.88 -23.10 -0.46
C ALA A 109 26.43 -23.47 -0.10
N PRO A 110 25.59 -23.88 -1.07
CA PRO A 110 24.18 -24.22 -0.83
C PRO A 110 23.95 -25.27 0.25
N GLU A 111 24.90 -26.18 0.45
CA GLU A 111 24.86 -27.28 1.43
C GLU A 111 24.87 -26.81 2.89
N LEU A 112 25.31 -25.57 3.13
CA LEU A 112 25.59 -25.04 4.46
C LEU A 112 24.38 -24.37 5.14
N TRP A 113 23.47 -23.83 4.34
CA TRP A 113 22.36 -22.98 4.78
C TRP A 113 20.98 -23.66 4.89
N PRO A 114 20.72 -24.94 4.54
CA PRO A 114 19.41 -25.53 4.78
C PRO A 114 19.12 -25.58 6.29
N LYS A 115 17.99 -25.00 6.69
CA LYS A 115 17.55 -24.93 8.09
C LYS A 115 16.03 -25.00 8.14
N GLN A 116 15.49 -25.83 9.02
CA GLN A 116 14.06 -25.83 9.30
C GLN A 116 13.68 -24.55 10.07
N LEU A 117 12.99 -23.63 9.41
CA LEU A 117 12.56 -22.38 10.03
C LEU A 117 11.35 -22.63 10.93
N LYS A 118 11.48 -22.26 12.20
CA LYS A 118 10.39 -22.20 13.18
C LYS A 118 10.24 -20.76 13.61
N TYR A 119 9.10 -20.18 13.29
CA TYR A 119 8.81 -18.79 13.61
C TYR A 119 8.36 -18.63 15.05
N LYS A 120 8.88 -17.61 15.72
CA LYS A 120 8.58 -17.23 17.10
C LYS A 120 8.37 -15.72 17.16
N LEU A 121 7.38 -15.30 17.95
CA LEU A 121 7.23 -13.92 18.39
C LEU A 121 8.14 -13.73 19.60
N ALA A 122 9.01 -12.73 19.56
CA ALA A 122 9.96 -12.50 20.64
C ALA A 122 9.50 -11.46 21.66
N GLU A 123 8.31 -10.86 21.47
CA GLU A 123 7.77 -9.76 22.29
C GLU A 123 8.87 -8.75 22.61
N PHE A 124 9.54 -8.25 21.56
CA PHE A 124 10.52 -7.19 21.75
C PHE A 124 9.82 -5.96 22.33
N ARG A 125 10.39 -5.37 23.39
CA ARG A 125 9.82 -4.14 23.99
C ARG A 125 9.79 -3.04 22.92
N MET A 126 8.61 -2.51 22.64
CA MET A 126 8.42 -1.34 21.75
C MET A 126 8.88 -0.08 22.47
N VAL A 127 10.19 0.11 22.53
CA VAL A 127 10.82 1.31 23.09
C VAL A 127 11.58 1.98 21.98
N TYR A 128 11.13 3.17 21.58
CA TYR A 128 11.84 3.97 20.59
C TYR A 128 13.18 4.47 21.16
N ALA A 129 14.22 4.45 20.33
CA ALA A 129 15.48 5.10 20.65
C ALA A 129 15.29 6.63 20.67
N LEU A 130 16.12 7.33 21.43
CA LEU A 130 16.19 8.80 21.40
C LEU A 130 16.45 9.28 19.97
N LYS A 131 15.72 10.33 19.53
CA LYS A 131 15.88 10.93 18.20
C LYS A 131 17.34 11.27 17.87
N SER A 132 18.10 11.78 18.83
CA SER A 132 19.54 12.07 18.68
C SER A 132 20.41 10.84 18.39
N LYS A 133 20.03 9.66 18.90
CA LYS A 133 20.69 8.38 18.58
C LYS A 133 20.34 7.91 17.17
N VAL A 134 19.11 8.17 16.73
CA VAL A 134 18.64 7.85 15.38
C VAL A 134 19.34 8.73 14.35
N GLU A 135 19.41 10.04 14.58
CA GLU A 135 20.17 10.98 13.75
C GLU A 135 21.68 10.65 13.73
N ALA A 136 22.24 10.14 14.84
CA ALA A 136 23.63 9.69 14.89
C ALA A 136 23.93 8.46 14.02
N LEU A 137 22.95 7.62 13.68
CA LEU A 137 23.10 6.53 12.69
C LEU A 137 23.47 7.08 11.31
N PHE A 138 23.01 8.29 10.99
CA PHE A 138 23.26 8.99 9.73
C PHE A 138 24.52 9.89 9.79
N SER A 139 25.14 10.05 10.96
CA SER A 139 26.33 10.89 11.14
C SER A 139 27.62 10.18 10.67
N ALA A 140 28.47 10.88 9.92
CA ALA A 140 29.70 10.34 9.32
C ALA A 140 30.66 9.65 10.32
N LYS A 141 30.62 10.05 11.59
CA LYS A 141 31.52 9.58 12.66
C LYS A 141 31.31 8.12 13.08
N THR A 142 30.13 7.54 12.82
CA THR A 142 29.80 6.17 13.23
C THR A 142 30.16 5.14 12.15
N TYR A 143 30.25 5.57 10.89
CA TYR A 143 30.54 4.73 9.73
C TYR A 143 32.04 4.57 9.44
N GLU A 144 32.87 5.58 9.74
CA GLU A 144 34.31 5.56 9.41
C GLU A 144 35.22 5.02 10.52
N ASN A 145 34.76 4.98 11.78
CA ASN A 145 35.66 4.80 12.94
C ASN A 145 35.75 3.38 13.54
N TYR A 146 35.18 2.35 12.91
CA TYR A 146 35.34 0.97 13.40
C TYR A 146 35.73 -0.01 12.29
N THR A 147 36.79 -0.75 12.54
CA THR A 147 37.69 -1.40 11.58
C THR A 147 37.05 -2.57 10.81
N GLU A 148 36.65 -2.31 9.56
CA GLU A 148 36.32 -3.30 8.51
C GLU A 148 37.25 -4.53 8.53
N GLY A 149 38.56 -4.28 8.64
CA GLY A 149 39.56 -5.34 8.69
C GLY A 149 39.47 -6.29 9.88
N PHE A 150 38.85 -5.91 11.01
CA PHE A 150 38.73 -6.81 12.17
C PHE A 150 37.59 -7.83 12.00
N SER A 151 36.51 -7.47 11.29
CA SER A 151 35.41 -8.38 10.87
C SER A 151 35.96 -9.46 10.00
N ASP A 152 36.62 -9.00 8.94
CA ASP A 152 37.00 -9.84 7.84
C ASP A 152 38.11 -10.78 8.32
N HIS A 153 38.93 -10.32 9.26
CA HIS A 153 39.85 -11.16 10.01
C HIS A 153 39.13 -12.23 10.85
N CYS A 154 38.06 -11.90 11.59
CA CYS A 154 37.30 -12.90 12.36
C CYS A 154 36.61 -13.93 11.46
N LEU A 155 35.96 -13.49 10.37
CA LEU A 155 35.35 -14.38 9.38
C LEU A 155 36.39 -15.26 8.68
N SER A 156 37.47 -14.66 8.17
CA SER A 156 38.57 -15.38 7.53
C SER A 156 39.26 -16.33 8.50
N SER A 157 39.37 -15.98 9.79
CA SER A 157 39.91 -16.88 10.81
C SER A 157 39.03 -18.11 11.01
N VAL A 158 37.71 -17.96 11.06
CA VAL A 158 36.77 -19.09 11.12
C VAL A 158 36.87 -19.95 9.86
N ILE A 159 36.89 -19.31 8.69
CA ILE A 159 36.98 -20.04 7.42
C ILE A 159 38.32 -20.79 7.31
N ASN A 160 39.46 -20.11 7.49
CA ASN A 160 40.80 -20.71 7.46
C ASN A 160 40.95 -21.87 8.45
N SER A 161 40.34 -21.78 9.64
CA SER A 161 40.35 -22.86 10.63
C SER A 161 39.55 -24.10 10.22
N THR A 162 38.72 -23.99 9.17
CA THR A 162 37.82 -25.04 8.67
C THR A 162 38.05 -25.40 7.19
N VAL A 163 39.20 -25.01 6.61
CA VAL A 163 39.58 -25.28 5.21
C VAL A 163 39.84 -26.77 4.95
N GLU A 164 40.47 -27.47 5.89
CA GLU A 164 40.61 -28.92 5.84
C GLU A 164 39.63 -29.55 6.85
N LEU A 165 38.63 -30.29 6.36
CA LEU A 165 37.79 -31.18 7.17
C LEU A 165 38.61 -32.37 7.68
N LYS A 166 39.65 -32.11 8.47
CA LYS A 166 40.27 -33.14 9.30
C LYS A 166 39.37 -33.33 10.53
N PRO A 167 39.03 -34.58 10.92
CA PRO A 167 38.08 -34.87 12.00
C PRO A 167 38.54 -34.45 13.41
N LYS A 168 39.64 -33.70 13.54
CA LYS A 168 40.23 -33.26 14.82
C LYS A 168 40.41 -31.75 14.98
N THR A 169 40.12 -30.92 13.97
CA THR A 169 40.22 -29.45 14.11
C THR A 169 38.92 -28.88 14.64
N ILE A 170 38.86 -28.72 15.97
CA ILE A 170 37.78 -28.03 16.67
C ILE A 170 37.82 -26.55 16.27
N CYS A 171 36.87 -26.08 15.47
CA CYS A 171 36.71 -24.64 15.24
C CYS A 171 36.36 -23.94 16.57
N ARG A 172 37.19 -22.97 16.98
CA ARG A 172 36.97 -22.07 18.12
C ARG A 172 37.14 -20.63 17.65
N LEU A 173 36.20 -19.76 18.01
CA LEU A 173 36.38 -18.32 17.80
C LEU A 173 37.53 -17.83 18.68
N SER A 174 38.33 -16.90 18.16
CA SER A 174 39.35 -16.27 19.00
C SER A 174 38.67 -15.50 20.14
N ARG A 175 39.29 -15.48 21.34
CA ARG A 175 38.80 -14.70 22.50
C ARG A 175 38.59 -13.21 22.19
N ARG A 176 39.22 -12.71 21.13
CA ARG A 176 39.04 -11.33 20.62
C ARG A 176 37.76 -11.20 19.80
N CYS A 177 37.43 -12.20 18.97
CA CYS A 177 36.15 -12.25 18.23
C CYS A 177 34.96 -12.53 19.17
N GLU A 178 35.12 -13.40 20.18
CA GLU A 178 34.06 -13.67 21.17
C GLU A 178 33.69 -12.42 21.97
N ARG A 179 34.68 -11.73 22.56
CA ARG A 179 34.46 -10.47 23.29
C ARG A 179 33.87 -9.39 22.40
N PHE A 180 34.24 -9.39 21.13
CA PHE A 180 33.71 -8.45 20.16
C PHE A 180 32.22 -8.70 19.87
N VAL A 181 31.78 -9.96 19.80
CA VAL A 181 30.34 -10.29 19.72
C VAL A 181 29.61 -9.87 21.00
N GLU A 182 30.19 -10.15 22.17
CA GLU A 182 29.58 -9.87 23.49
C GLU A 182 29.49 -8.37 23.84
N SER A 183 30.41 -7.53 23.36
CA SER A 183 30.43 -6.09 23.65
C SER A 183 29.39 -5.32 22.82
N LEU A 184 28.15 -5.25 23.32
CA LEU A 184 27.01 -4.62 22.63
C LEU A 184 26.90 -3.10 22.85
N GLU A 185 27.62 -2.55 23.82
CA GLU A 185 27.44 -1.15 24.26
C GLU A 185 27.98 -0.08 23.29
N LYS A 186 28.67 -0.47 22.21
CA LYS A 186 29.41 0.47 21.34
C LYS A 186 29.06 0.40 19.84
N GLY A 187 28.01 -0.32 19.43
CA GLY A 187 27.64 -0.45 18.03
C GLY A 187 26.19 -0.08 17.74
N SER A 188 25.94 0.60 16.61
CA SER A 188 24.61 0.91 16.08
C SER A 188 24.57 0.70 14.55
N GLY A 189 23.39 0.45 13.99
CA GLY A 189 23.15 0.37 12.54
C GLY A 189 23.88 -0.79 11.86
N TYR A 190 24.73 -0.47 10.89
CA TYR A 190 25.50 -1.42 10.07
C TYR A 190 26.43 -2.33 10.91
N ILE A 191 26.89 -1.84 12.07
CA ILE A 191 27.73 -2.61 13.00
C ILE A 191 26.96 -3.76 13.66
N LEU A 192 25.65 -3.57 13.89
CA LEU A 192 24.80 -4.58 14.51
C LEU A 192 24.37 -5.66 13.51
N THR A 193 24.23 -5.29 12.24
CA THR A 193 23.59 -6.12 11.22
C THR A 193 24.55 -6.70 10.20
N HIS A 194 25.48 -5.90 9.66
CA HIS A 194 26.03 -6.24 8.35
C HIS A 194 27.53 -6.56 8.25
N LYS A 195 28.28 -6.86 9.30
CA LYS A 195 29.59 -7.52 9.04
C LYS A 195 30.15 -8.46 10.09
N TYR A 196 29.60 -8.47 11.30
CA TYR A 196 30.46 -8.76 12.45
C TYR A 196 29.89 -9.73 13.48
N LYS A 197 28.60 -9.62 13.79
CA LYS A 197 28.02 -10.34 14.92
C LYS A 197 27.03 -11.40 14.46
N LEU A 198 25.94 -11.01 13.82
CA LEU A 198 24.92 -11.97 13.44
C LEU A 198 25.39 -12.92 12.33
N LEU A 199 25.98 -12.39 11.24
CA LEU A 199 26.57 -13.20 10.17
C LEU A 199 27.72 -14.09 10.69
N LEU A 200 28.62 -13.56 11.52
CA LEU A 200 29.71 -14.33 12.13
C LEU A 200 29.16 -15.48 13.00
N LEU A 201 28.13 -15.22 13.81
CA LEU A 201 27.48 -16.23 14.62
C LEU A 201 26.78 -17.31 13.76
N GLN A 202 26.18 -16.90 12.63
CA GLN A 202 25.57 -17.82 11.67
C GLN A 202 26.63 -18.69 10.97
N VAL A 203 27.72 -18.10 10.50
CA VAL A 203 28.85 -18.84 9.89
C VAL A 203 29.48 -19.79 10.91
N ALA A 204 29.71 -19.34 12.14
CA ALA A 204 30.24 -20.19 13.21
C ALA A 204 29.31 -21.38 13.53
N ARG A 205 27.97 -21.17 13.51
CA ARG A 205 26.97 -22.23 13.67
C ARG A 205 27.03 -23.23 12.52
N VAL A 206 26.98 -22.73 11.30
CA VAL A 206 27.01 -23.52 10.06
C VAL A 206 28.28 -24.36 9.97
N ARG A 207 29.41 -23.81 10.42
CA ARG A 207 30.72 -24.49 10.48
C ARG A 207 30.92 -25.34 11.74
N LYS A 208 29.88 -25.49 12.58
CA LYS A 208 29.87 -26.33 13.81
C LYS A 208 31.02 -26.01 14.78
N CYS A 209 31.36 -24.73 14.93
CA CYS A 209 32.35 -24.29 15.91
C CYS A 209 31.86 -24.56 17.35
N LYS A 210 32.77 -24.91 18.27
CA LYS A 210 32.42 -25.19 19.68
C LYS A 210 31.99 -23.89 20.38
N MET A 211 30.68 -23.64 20.42
CA MET A 211 30.05 -22.61 21.24
C MET A 211 28.93 -23.22 22.08
N GLN A 212 28.69 -22.72 23.28
CA GLN A 212 27.55 -23.16 24.08
C GLN A 212 26.24 -22.69 23.42
N PRO A 213 25.29 -23.58 23.07
CA PRO A 213 24.08 -23.21 22.32
C PRO A 213 23.23 -22.15 23.02
N LYS A 214 23.20 -22.15 24.36
CA LYS A 214 22.47 -21.15 25.17
C LYS A 214 23.06 -19.74 25.03
N ILE A 215 24.39 -19.63 25.02
CA ILE A 215 25.10 -18.36 24.85
C ILE A 215 24.87 -17.80 23.45
N LEU A 216 24.93 -18.67 22.43
CA LEU A 216 24.65 -18.31 21.04
C LEU A 216 23.21 -17.80 20.86
N ALA A 217 22.22 -18.52 21.39
CA ALA A 217 20.82 -18.11 21.30
C ALA A 217 20.55 -16.79 22.06
N ALA A 218 21.17 -16.60 23.22
CA ALA A 218 21.07 -15.36 23.99
C ALA A 218 21.72 -14.16 23.26
N ALA A 219 22.90 -14.37 22.66
CA ALA A 219 23.57 -13.36 21.86
C ALA A 219 22.73 -12.94 20.64
N ILE A 220 22.19 -13.92 19.90
CA ILE A 220 21.30 -13.67 18.75
C ILE A 220 20.05 -12.91 19.19
N LYS A 221 19.39 -13.32 20.28
CA LYS A 221 18.19 -12.62 20.80
C LYS A 221 18.51 -11.18 21.17
N LYS A 222 19.64 -10.94 21.84
CA LYS A 222 20.04 -9.60 22.27
C LYS A 222 20.35 -8.69 21.07
N VAL A 223 21.06 -9.21 20.07
CA VAL A 223 21.35 -8.49 18.82
C VAL A 223 20.06 -8.17 18.07
N CYS A 224 19.18 -9.15 17.81
CA CYS A 224 17.92 -8.91 17.11
C CYS A 224 16.97 -7.96 17.86
N SER A 225 16.97 -7.97 19.20
CA SER A 225 16.21 -6.99 19.98
C SER A 225 16.70 -5.56 19.76
N THR A 226 18.02 -5.34 19.69
CA THR A 226 18.58 -4.00 19.43
C THR A 226 18.28 -3.56 18.00
N ILE A 227 18.45 -4.48 17.04
CA ILE A 227 18.12 -4.24 15.64
C ILE A 227 16.65 -3.83 15.51
N TYR A 228 15.73 -4.57 16.12
CA TYR A 228 14.31 -4.27 16.05
C TYR A 228 13.99 -2.85 16.55
N VAL A 229 14.57 -2.46 17.69
CA VAL A 229 14.42 -1.11 18.26
C VAL A 229 14.96 -0.03 17.31
N GLU A 230 16.11 -0.28 16.66
CA GLU A 230 16.65 0.66 15.66
C GLU A 230 15.73 0.76 14.44
N THR A 231 15.30 -0.36 13.88
CA THR A 231 14.46 -0.40 12.67
C THR A 231 13.13 0.33 12.88
N ILE A 232 12.42 0.06 13.99
CA ILE A 232 11.15 0.76 14.29
C ILE A 232 11.35 2.24 14.60
N SER A 233 12.51 2.63 15.15
CA SER A 233 12.82 4.03 15.42
C SER A 233 13.12 4.77 14.12
N VAL A 234 13.84 4.15 13.17
CA VAL A 234 14.09 4.75 11.86
C VAL A 234 12.79 4.85 11.06
N GLU A 235 11.94 3.83 11.09
CA GLU A 235 10.60 3.87 10.48
C GLU A 235 9.78 5.06 10.99
N TYR A 236 9.85 5.36 12.30
CA TYR A 236 9.09 6.44 12.92
C TYR A 236 9.66 7.84 12.66
N PHE A 237 10.99 8.02 12.74
CA PHE A 237 11.60 9.35 12.71
C PHE A 237 12.05 9.83 11.33
N VAL A 238 12.39 8.92 10.41
CA VAL A 238 13.07 9.26 9.14
C VAL A 238 12.40 8.60 7.94
N GLY A 239 11.85 7.39 8.10
CA GLY A 239 11.37 6.55 7.01
C GLY A 239 12.42 5.49 6.61
N LEU A 240 11.95 4.32 6.21
CA LEU A 240 12.81 3.16 5.88
C LEU A 240 13.59 3.33 4.58
N ASP A 241 13.17 4.25 3.70
CA ASP A 241 13.75 4.46 2.38
C ASP A 241 15.21 4.94 2.46
N GLU A 242 15.57 5.71 3.50
CA GLU A 242 16.93 6.22 3.73
C GLU A 242 17.92 5.12 4.16
N ILE A 243 17.42 3.97 4.66
CA ILE A 243 18.24 2.83 5.09
C ILE A 243 17.84 1.52 4.39
N PHE A 244 17.25 1.58 3.20
CA PHE A 244 16.57 0.44 2.58
C PHE A 244 17.45 -0.82 2.47
N ASP A 245 18.69 -0.67 2.00
CA ASP A 245 19.67 -1.77 1.91
C ASP A 245 19.92 -2.42 3.27
N LEU A 246 20.29 -1.59 4.25
CA LEU A 246 20.49 -2.00 5.63
C LEU A 246 19.25 -2.71 6.17
N PHE A 247 18.07 -2.11 6.02
CA PHE A 247 16.77 -2.63 6.45
C PHE A 247 16.48 -4.03 5.89
N LEU A 248 16.76 -4.28 4.61
CA LEU A 248 16.60 -5.60 4.00
C LEU A 248 17.50 -6.63 4.68
N GLU A 249 18.75 -6.30 4.94
CA GLU A 249 19.71 -7.19 5.62
C GLU A 249 19.28 -7.47 7.06
N GLN A 250 18.88 -6.43 7.81
CA GLN A 250 18.44 -6.54 9.19
C GLN A 250 17.26 -7.52 9.30
N SER A 251 16.29 -7.33 8.40
CA SER A 251 15.05 -8.10 8.35
C SER A 251 15.31 -9.54 7.91
N LEU A 252 16.16 -9.73 6.90
CA LEU A 252 16.53 -11.06 6.38
C LEU A 252 17.24 -11.88 7.45
N LEU A 253 18.28 -11.34 8.10
CA LEU A 253 19.11 -12.11 9.02
C LEU A 253 18.36 -12.49 10.30
N CYS A 254 17.60 -11.56 10.90
CA CYS A 254 16.79 -11.86 12.09
C CYS A 254 15.55 -12.69 11.75
N GLY A 255 14.92 -12.46 10.60
CA GLY A 255 13.82 -13.28 10.13
C GLY A 255 14.24 -14.73 9.82
N TYR A 256 15.45 -14.95 9.27
CA TYR A 256 16.04 -16.27 9.06
C TYR A 256 16.43 -16.98 10.38
N GLU A 257 16.60 -16.23 11.48
CA GLU A 257 16.67 -16.79 12.84
C GLU A 257 15.30 -17.20 13.42
N GLY A 258 14.22 -16.91 12.69
CA GLY A 258 12.85 -17.28 13.04
C GLY A 258 12.10 -16.20 13.82
N TYR A 259 12.58 -14.96 13.88
CA TYR A 259 11.85 -13.87 14.54
C TYR A 259 10.76 -13.31 13.60
N ALA A 260 9.50 -13.62 13.88
CA ALA A 260 8.36 -13.20 13.07
C ALA A 260 8.12 -11.67 13.13
N ASP A 261 8.60 -11.00 14.19
CA ASP A 261 8.49 -9.54 14.37
C ASP A 261 9.10 -8.73 13.20
N PHE A 262 10.04 -9.32 12.45
CA PHE A 262 10.68 -8.72 11.28
C PHE A 262 9.96 -9.00 9.94
N LEU A 263 8.91 -9.82 9.97
CA LEU A 263 8.15 -10.26 8.80
C LEU A 263 6.76 -9.62 8.78
N LYS A 264 6.70 -8.31 9.03
CA LYS A 264 5.46 -7.53 8.98
C LYS A 264 4.98 -7.40 7.55
N LEU A 265 3.67 -7.50 7.34
CA LEU A 265 3.10 -7.37 6.00
C LEU A 265 3.21 -5.95 5.43
N ASP A 266 3.24 -4.92 6.30
CA ASP A 266 3.49 -3.54 5.88
C ASP A 266 4.87 -3.37 5.27
N TRP A 267 5.87 -4.05 5.85
CA TRP A 267 7.23 -4.07 5.35
C TRP A 267 7.31 -4.83 4.02
N LEU A 268 6.59 -5.95 3.88
CA LEU A 268 6.43 -6.63 2.58
C LEU A 268 5.81 -5.70 1.53
N GLY A 269 4.78 -4.93 1.87
CA GLY A 269 4.16 -3.96 0.98
C GLY A 269 5.16 -2.91 0.46
N LYS A 270 6.00 -2.36 1.36
CA LYS A 270 7.08 -1.43 1.00
C LYS A 270 8.10 -2.10 0.05
N ILE A 271 8.55 -3.32 0.36
CA ILE A 271 9.51 -4.06 -0.48
C ILE A 271 8.94 -4.29 -1.88
N LEU A 272 7.68 -4.74 -1.98
CA LEU A 272 7.00 -4.97 -3.26
C LEU A 272 6.76 -3.68 -4.07
N LYS A 273 6.63 -2.53 -3.39
CA LYS A 273 6.48 -1.22 -4.04
C LYS A 273 7.79 -0.70 -4.63
N VAL A 274 8.93 -1.00 -3.99
CA VAL A 274 10.26 -0.58 -4.45
C VAL A 274 10.77 -1.41 -5.62
N GLN A 275 10.30 -2.66 -5.76
CA GLN A 275 10.69 -3.54 -6.86
C GLN A 275 10.24 -2.96 -8.22
N HIS A 276 11.17 -2.83 -9.16
CA HIS A 276 10.87 -2.39 -10.53
C HIS A 276 10.09 -3.47 -11.30
N ASP A 277 9.40 -3.09 -12.39
CA ASP A 277 8.66 -4.03 -13.24
C ASP A 277 9.55 -5.11 -13.88
N SER A 278 10.85 -4.82 -14.03
CA SER A 278 11.86 -5.77 -14.50
C SER A 278 12.23 -6.85 -13.47
N GLY A 279 11.82 -6.69 -12.21
CA GLY A 279 12.15 -7.57 -11.08
C GLY A 279 13.36 -7.13 -10.26
N CYS A 280 14.06 -6.07 -10.66
CA CYS A 280 15.25 -5.56 -9.98
C CYS A 280 14.91 -4.61 -8.82
N PHE A 281 15.88 -4.35 -7.94
CA PHE A 281 15.78 -3.34 -6.88
C PHE A 281 16.76 -2.19 -7.16
N PRO A 282 16.31 -0.92 -7.14
CA PRO A 282 17.16 0.23 -7.46
C PRO A 282 18.11 0.61 -6.31
N VAL A 283 19.16 1.36 -6.65
CA VAL A 283 20.00 2.05 -5.66
C VAL A 283 19.27 3.33 -5.22
N HIS A 284 18.87 3.43 -3.94
CA HIS A 284 18.36 4.71 -3.43
C HIS A 284 19.52 5.70 -3.28
N VAL A 285 19.50 6.75 -4.13
CA VAL A 285 20.55 7.74 -4.44
C VAL A 285 21.06 8.58 -3.24
N LYS A 286 20.59 8.35 -2.00
CA LYS A 286 21.08 9.06 -0.80
C LYS A 286 21.81 8.18 0.22
N ALA A 287 21.76 6.86 0.08
CA ALA A 287 22.55 5.97 0.93
C ALA A 287 24.01 6.03 0.48
N ARG A 288 24.92 6.38 1.39
CA ARG A 288 26.37 6.34 1.15
C ARG A 288 26.76 4.91 0.76
N THR A 289 26.92 4.67 -0.53
CA THR A 289 27.41 3.42 -1.11
C THR A 289 28.83 3.17 -0.62
N ARG A 290 28.97 2.22 0.31
CA ARG A 290 30.27 1.61 0.60
C ARG A 290 30.17 0.10 0.56
N ARG A 291 30.20 -0.41 -0.67
CA ARG A 291 30.66 -1.74 -1.13
C ARG A 291 30.81 -1.69 -2.65
N GLU A 292 31.59 -2.61 -3.21
CA GLU A 292 31.69 -2.94 -4.65
C GLU A 292 30.33 -3.48 -5.14
N THR A 293 29.33 -2.60 -5.18
CA THR A 293 28.02 -2.88 -5.76
C THR A 293 28.11 -2.58 -7.24
N ASN A 294 27.81 -3.58 -8.06
CA ASN A 294 27.77 -3.38 -9.50
C ASN A 294 26.44 -2.72 -9.83
N GLU A 295 26.51 -1.44 -10.19
CA GLU A 295 25.37 -0.73 -10.73
C GLU A 295 25.18 -1.14 -12.19
N TRP A 296 24.03 -1.72 -12.50
CA TRP A 296 23.66 -1.99 -13.88
C TRP A 296 23.21 -0.70 -14.57
N LYS A 297 23.28 -0.69 -15.91
CA LYS A 297 22.90 0.47 -16.75
C LYS A 297 21.47 0.96 -16.53
N ASP A 298 20.61 0.13 -15.96
CA ASP A 298 19.20 0.40 -15.69
C ASP A 298 18.95 1.01 -14.28
N GLY A 299 20.00 1.35 -13.51
CA GLY A 299 19.89 1.91 -12.16
C GLY A 299 19.60 0.88 -11.04
N CYS A 300 19.67 -0.41 -11.39
CA CYS A 300 19.49 -1.53 -10.47
C CYS A 300 20.81 -1.89 -9.77
N ALA A 301 20.75 -2.27 -8.49
CA ALA A 301 21.90 -2.77 -7.72
C ALA A 301 21.89 -4.29 -7.61
N ASP A 302 23.03 -4.93 -7.84
CA ASP A 302 23.16 -6.39 -7.74
C ASP A 302 22.95 -6.92 -6.31
N HIS A 303 23.61 -6.31 -5.32
CA HIS A 303 23.50 -6.64 -3.90
C HIS A 303 22.05 -6.56 -3.39
N THR A 304 21.41 -5.40 -3.55
CA THR A 304 20.02 -5.16 -3.12
C THR A 304 19.05 -6.11 -3.81
N THR A 305 19.29 -6.44 -5.08
CA THR A 305 18.46 -7.40 -5.83
C THR A 305 18.62 -8.83 -5.29
N GLY A 306 19.83 -9.24 -4.91
CA GLY A 306 20.07 -10.53 -4.25
C GLY A 306 19.41 -10.61 -2.86
N LEU A 307 19.49 -9.54 -2.07
CA LEU A 307 18.77 -9.42 -0.80
C LEU A 307 17.25 -9.49 -0.99
N GLY A 308 16.73 -8.82 -2.03
CA GLY A 308 15.34 -8.87 -2.45
C GLY A 308 14.85 -10.30 -2.72
N ALA A 309 15.64 -11.11 -3.43
CA ALA A 309 15.31 -12.51 -3.67
C ALA A 309 15.24 -13.33 -2.37
N ALA A 310 16.19 -13.12 -1.46
CA ALA A 310 16.25 -13.82 -0.18
C ALA A 310 15.09 -13.44 0.75
N ILE A 311 14.77 -12.14 0.87
CA ILE A 311 13.69 -11.68 1.75
C ILE A 311 12.31 -12.11 1.24
N LEU A 312 12.07 -12.06 -0.08
CA LEU A 312 10.82 -12.52 -0.67
C LEU A 312 10.64 -14.04 -0.47
N SER A 313 11.72 -14.81 -0.58
CA SER A 313 11.70 -16.25 -0.26
C SER A 313 11.37 -16.50 1.22
N LEU A 314 11.87 -15.65 2.12
CA LEU A 314 11.58 -15.72 3.56
C LEU A 314 10.11 -15.38 3.87
N TYR A 315 9.55 -14.34 3.25
CA TYR A 315 8.13 -14.02 3.36
C TYR A 315 7.26 -15.14 2.81
N LEU A 316 7.63 -15.75 1.68
CA LEU A 316 6.92 -16.91 1.13
C LEU A 316 6.89 -18.06 2.13
N ASN A 317 8.03 -18.42 2.72
CA ASN A 317 8.11 -19.47 3.74
C ASN A 317 7.22 -19.16 4.95
N TYR A 318 7.25 -17.91 5.43
CA TYR A 318 6.46 -17.46 6.57
C TYR A 318 4.95 -17.54 6.31
N VAL A 319 4.49 -17.03 5.17
CA VAL A 319 3.07 -17.03 4.81
C VAL A 319 2.57 -18.45 4.55
N VAL A 320 3.36 -19.30 3.86
CA VAL A 320 2.99 -20.70 3.61
C VAL A 320 2.85 -21.48 4.92
N LYS A 321 3.81 -21.34 5.85
CA LYS A 321 3.80 -22.08 7.12
C LYS A 321 2.77 -21.59 8.14
N ASN A 322 2.35 -20.33 8.02
CA ASN A 322 1.36 -19.74 8.92
C ASN A 322 0.04 -19.52 8.20
N ALA A 323 -0.22 -20.09 7.03
CA ALA A 323 -1.44 -19.85 6.25
C ALA A 323 -2.72 -20.16 7.04
N ASP A 324 -2.67 -21.17 7.92
CA ASP A 324 -3.81 -21.60 8.75
C ASP A 324 -4.01 -20.74 10.01
N THR A 325 -2.95 -20.07 10.50
CA THR A 325 -2.94 -19.24 11.72
C THR A 325 -2.92 -17.73 11.43
N LEU A 326 -2.53 -17.33 10.22
CA LEU A 326 -2.61 -15.97 9.71
C LEU A 326 -4.07 -15.64 9.45
N HIS A 327 -4.72 -15.07 10.46
CA HIS A 327 -5.86 -14.19 10.23
C HIS A 327 -5.35 -12.94 9.49
N LEU A 328 -5.20 -13.04 8.17
CA LEU A 328 -4.77 -12.00 7.23
C LEU A 328 -5.76 -10.82 7.11
N THR A 329 -6.42 -10.42 8.21
CA THR A 329 -7.56 -9.49 8.19
C THR A 329 -7.43 -8.27 9.09
N SER A 330 -6.27 -7.95 9.71
CA SER A 330 -6.23 -6.77 10.61
C SER A 330 -5.01 -5.86 10.57
N GLU A 331 -3.97 -6.08 9.75
CA GLU A 331 -2.83 -5.14 9.69
C GLU A 331 -2.72 -4.42 8.35
N TRP A 332 -2.75 -5.13 7.21
CA TRP A 332 -2.69 -4.48 5.89
C TRP A 332 -3.94 -3.65 5.56
N LEU A 333 -5.13 -4.20 5.86
CA LEU A 333 -6.39 -3.46 5.78
C LEU A 333 -6.41 -2.30 6.79
N PHE A 334 -5.82 -2.49 7.98
CA PHE A 334 -5.77 -1.45 9.01
C PHE A 334 -4.79 -0.34 8.63
N GLY A 335 -3.67 -0.63 7.95
CA GLY A 335 -2.77 0.38 7.41
C GLY A 335 -3.45 1.24 6.33
N GLN A 336 -4.19 0.60 5.40
CA GLN A 336 -4.96 1.32 4.38
C GLN A 336 -6.14 2.11 4.99
N ILE A 337 -6.90 1.51 5.90
CA ILE A 337 -8.00 2.17 6.63
C ILE A 337 -7.46 3.32 7.48
N SER A 338 -6.35 3.12 8.20
CA SER A 338 -5.73 4.14 9.04
C SER A 338 -5.21 5.30 8.21
N GLN A 339 -4.65 5.04 7.02
CA GLN A 339 -4.25 6.08 6.09
C GLN A 339 -5.47 6.87 5.59
N LEU A 340 -6.55 6.19 5.20
CA LEU A 340 -7.79 6.86 4.76
C LEU A 340 -8.42 7.69 5.88
N VAL A 341 -8.43 7.17 7.11
CA VAL A 341 -8.92 7.85 8.31
C VAL A 341 -8.07 9.08 8.63
N ASP A 342 -6.74 8.97 8.68
CA ASP A 342 -5.82 10.10 8.92
C ASP A 342 -5.99 11.19 7.84
N LYS A 343 -6.11 10.78 6.58
CA LYS A 343 -6.31 11.70 5.46
C LYS A 343 -7.66 12.41 5.55
N LEU A 344 -8.72 11.69 5.89
CA LEU A 344 -10.05 12.27 6.06
C LEU A 344 -10.10 13.20 7.29
N ASP A 345 -9.40 12.84 8.37
CA ASP A 345 -9.28 13.64 9.59
C ASP A 345 -8.62 14.98 9.32
N LYS A 346 -7.50 14.98 8.58
CA LYS A 346 -6.83 16.21 8.12
C LYS A 346 -7.72 17.10 7.27
N SER A 347 -8.50 16.52 6.34
CA SER A 347 -9.46 17.30 5.55
C SER A 347 -10.59 17.90 6.40
N ALA A 348 -11.05 17.17 7.43
CA ALA A 348 -12.06 17.67 8.35
C ALA A 348 -11.50 18.78 9.26
N ASP A 349 -10.27 18.63 9.77
CA ASP A 349 -9.61 19.65 10.59
C ASP A 349 -9.39 20.94 9.81
N PHE A 350 -8.89 20.82 8.57
CA PHE A 350 -8.74 21.97 7.68
C PHE A 350 -10.08 22.70 7.46
N ALA A 351 -11.17 21.95 7.25
CA ALA A 351 -12.49 22.54 7.07
C ALA A 351 -13.06 23.18 8.34
N LEU A 352 -12.69 22.68 9.53
CA LEU A 352 -13.05 23.30 10.81
C LEU A 352 -12.24 24.56 11.13
N GLU A 353 -11.01 24.66 10.63
CA GLU A 353 -10.18 25.87 10.77
C GLU A 353 -10.60 26.96 9.78
N HIS A 354 -11.00 26.56 8.56
CA HIS A 354 -11.35 27.47 7.45
C HIS A 354 -12.84 27.43 7.07
N TYR A 355 -13.73 27.20 8.05
CA TYR A 355 -15.16 27.02 7.79
C TYR A 355 -15.83 28.22 7.10
N GLU A 356 -15.31 29.44 7.30
CA GLU A 356 -15.83 30.68 6.69
C GLU A 356 -15.55 30.77 5.18
N GLU A 357 -14.57 30.03 4.69
CA GLU A 357 -14.15 30.04 3.28
C GLU A 357 -14.88 28.97 2.45
N ILE A 358 -15.64 28.07 3.09
CA ILE A 358 -16.29 26.93 2.44
C ILE A 358 -17.68 27.32 1.93
N ASN A 359 -17.90 27.14 0.63
CA ASN A 359 -19.19 27.35 -0.02
C ASN A 359 -20.15 26.15 0.13
N PHE A 360 -21.32 26.25 -0.51
CA PHE A 360 -22.31 25.17 -0.57
C PHE A 360 -21.76 23.87 -1.19
N ASP A 361 -21.01 23.96 -2.29
CA ASP A 361 -20.51 22.79 -3.03
C ASP A 361 -19.45 22.01 -2.24
N GLY A 362 -18.58 22.72 -1.51
CA GLY A 362 -17.61 22.14 -0.59
C GLY A 362 -18.30 21.49 0.60
N LEU A 363 -19.30 22.15 1.20
CA LEU A 363 -20.09 21.57 2.28
C LEU A 363 -20.85 20.31 1.84
N LEU A 364 -21.43 20.30 0.63
CA LEU A 364 -22.12 19.14 0.09
C LEU A 364 -21.21 17.89 0.06
N GLY A 365 -19.93 18.07 -0.27
CA GLY A 365 -18.93 16.99 -0.18
C GLY A 365 -18.77 16.43 1.24
N PHE A 366 -18.71 17.29 2.26
CA PHE A 366 -18.67 16.85 3.66
C PHE A 366 -19.97 16.19 4.13
N VAL A 367 -21.13 16.62 3.62
CA VAL A 367 -22.42 15.97 3.90
C VAL A 367 -22.46 14.56 3.30
N ILE A 368 -21.95 14.39 2.09
CA ILE A 368 -21.81 13.07 1.47
C ILE A 368 -20.84 12.21 2.28
N ALA A 369 -19.72 12.77 2.72
CA ALA A 369 -18.76 12.08 3.59
C ALA A 369 -19.40 11.62 4.91
N GLU A 370 -20.18 12.49 5.58
CA GLU A 370 -20.97 12.17 6.78
C GLU A 370 -21.86 10.96 6.52
N ALA A 371 -22.61 10.94 5.42
CA ALA A 371 -23.49 9.84 5.05
C ALA A 371 -22.75 8.53 4.77
N GLN A 372 -21.55 8.57 4.16
CA GLN A 372 -20.73 7.38 3.95
C GLN A 372 -20.13 6.87 5.26
N ILE A 373 -19.68 7.74 6.16
CA ILE A 373 -19.18 7.36 7.50
C ILE A 373 -20.29 6.68 8.31
N VAL A 374 -21.52 7.22 8.29
CA VAL A 374 -22.67 6.60 8.97
C VAL A 374 -22.93 5.18 8.45
N GLN A 375 -22.79 4.96 7.14
CA GLN A 375 -22.92 3.62 6.56
C GLN A 375 -21.76 2.70 6.96
N SER A 376 -20.53 3.21 6.98
CA SER A 376 -19.34 2.49 7.46
C SER A 376 -19.49 2.03 8.90
N LEU A 377 -20.04 2.88 9.78
CA LEU A 377 -20.32 2.55 11.19
C LEU A 377 -21.29 1.37 11.36
N ARG A 378 -22.19 1.14 10.38
CA ARG A 378 -23.13 0.00 10.42
C ARG A 378 -22.46 -1.33 10.04
N SER A 379 -21.39 -1.27 9.25
CA SER A 379 -20.66 -2.47 8.78
C SER A 379 -19.43 -2.83 9.63
N THR A 380 -18.88 -1.90 10.41
CA THR A 380 -17.61 -2.12 11.14
C THR A 380 -17.80 -2.89 12.45
N VAL A 381 -16.95 -3.90 12.67
CA VAL A 381 -16.91 -4.73 13.90
C VAL A 381 -15.70 -4.39 14.80
N ASP A 382 -14.65 -3.73 14.28
CA ASP A 382 -13.43 -3.38 15.05
C ASP A 382 -13.63 -2.15 15.95
N SER A 383 -13.36 -2.30 17.25
CA SER A 383 -13.53 -1.27 18.28
C SER A 383 -12.61 -0.06 18.11
N ARG A 384 -11.43 -0.20 17.50
CA ARG A 384 -10.49 0.92 17.26
C ARG A 384 -11.00 1.81 16.14
N VAL A 385 -11.30 1.22 14.99
CA VAL A 385 -11.84 1.95 13.83
C VAL A 385 -13.19 2.59 14.15
N LEU A 386 -14.04 1.92 14.94
CA LEU A 386 -15.30 2.49 15.42
C LEU A 386 -15.11 3.77 16.24
N LYS A 387 -14.03 3.89 17.02
CA LYS A 387 -13.74 5.10 17.79
C LYS A 387 -13.37 6.25 16.86
N ASP A 388 -12.48 6.00 15.90
CA ASP A 388 -11.99 7.02 14.97
C ASP A 388 -13.12 7.49 14.04
N LEU A 389 -13.95 6.58 13.54
CA LEU A 389 -15.14 6.91 12.74
C LEU A 389 -16.15 7.78 13.50
N LYS A 390 -16.32 7.56 14.81
CA LYS A 390 -17.20 8.40 15.64
C LYS A 390 -16.63 9.81 15.83
N ILE A 391 -15.31 9.93 15.97
CA ILE A 391 -14.64 11.24 16.06
C ILE A 391 -14.82 12.00 14.74
N LEU A 392 -14.55 11.34 13.61
CA LEU A 392 -14.76 11.90 12.27
C LEU A 392 -16.20 12.32 12.04
N LEU A 393 -17.17 11.48 12.42
CA LEU A 393 -18.58 11.82 12.33
C LEU A 393 -18.91 13.10 13.12
N GLY A 394 -18.40 13.22 14.35
CA GLY A 394 -18.56 14.43 15.16
C GLY A 394 -17.94 15.67 14.52
N LYS A 395 -16.78 15.54 13.86
CA LYS A 395 -16.16 16.63 13.10
C LYS A 395 -17.03 17.04 11.90
N CYS A 396 -17.53 16.10 11.10
CA CYS A 396 -18.43 16.40 9.97
C CYS A 396 -19.73 17.08 10.42
N GLU A 397 -20.34 16.61 11.52
CA GLU A 397 -21.53 17.25 12.10
C GLU A 397 -21.25 18.68 12.59
N GLU A 398 -20.08 18.93 13.16
CA GLU A 398 -19.63 20.27 13.58
C GLU A 398 -19.44 21.19 12.36
N ILE A 399 -18.75 20.73 11.31
CA ILE A 399 -18.57 21.46 10.05
C ILE A 399 -19.92 21.90 9.50
N ARG A 400 -20.88 20.96 9.39
CA ARG A 400 -22.24 21.26 8.92
C ARG A 400 -22.95 22.27 9.81
N ARG A 401 -22.83 22.15 11.13
CA ARG A 401 -23.48 23.07 12.09
C ARG A 401 -22.93 24.49 12.00
N ARG A 402 -21.63 24.66 11.74
CA ARG A 402 -20.99 25.98 11.61
C ARG A 402 -21.23 26.64 10.27
N ILE A 403 -21.21 25.86 9.17
CA ILE A 403 -21.29 26.43 7.82
C ILE A 403 -22.73 26.74 7.42
N VAL A 404 -23.72 25.90 7.76
CA VAL A 404 -25.13 26.10 7.36
C VAL A 404 -25.66 27.52 7.69
N PRO A 405 -25.41 28.10 8.88
CA PRO A 405 -25.84 29.47 9.20
C PRO A 405 -25.15 30.57 8.37
N ILE A 406 -23.94 30.31 7.86
CA ILE A 406 -23.12 31.28 7.12
C ILE A 406 -23.48 31.27 5.63
N LEU A 407 -24.10 30.20 5.15
CA LEU A 407 -24.44 30.07 3.74
C LEU A 407 -25.41 31.16 3.26
N PRO A 408 -25.23 31.65 2.02
CA PRO A 408 -26.08 32.70 1.46
C PRO A 408 -27.52 32.22 1.36
N GLN A 409 -28.44 33.03 1.89
CA GLN A 409 -29.89 32.79 1.85
C GLN A 409 -30.54 33.29 0.54
N THR A 410 -29.75 33.94 -0.32
CA THR A 410 -30.15 34.45 -1.63
C THR A 410 -29.21 33.91 -2.73
N PRO A 411 -29.72 33.57 -3.93
CA PRO A 411 -31.13 33.58 -4.34
C PRO A 411 -31.93 32.40 -3.72
N THR A 412 -33.27 32.43 -3.78
CA THR A 412 -34.17 31.39 -3.22
C THR A 412 -33.78 29.95 -3.59
N LYS A 413 -33.09 29.76 -4.72
CA LYS A 413 -32.51 28.47 -5.11
C LYS A 413 -31.61 27.84 -4.05
N MET A 414 -30.83 28.66 -3.34
CA MET A 414 -29.92 28.20 -2.30
C MET A 414 -30.67 27.66 -1.08
N LEU A 415 -31.82 28.24 -0.72
CA LEU A 415 -32.68 27.74 0.36
C LEU A 415 -33.21 26.33 0.06
N VAL A 416 -33.65 26.12 -1.18
CA VAL A 416 -34.16 24.82 -1.63
C VAL A 416 -33.04 23.79 -1.62
N PHE A 417 -31.86 24.14 -2.14
CA PHE A 417 -30.69 23.26 -2.16
C PHE A 417 -30.22 22.92 -0.74
N GLN A 418 -30.13 23.90 0.16
CA GLN A 418 -29.78 23.68 1.56
C GLN A 418 -30.74 22.71 2.25
N ARG A 419 -32.06 22.88 2.04
CA ARG A 419 -33.08 22.05 2.69
C ARG A 419 -33.03 20.57 2.26
N TYR A 420 -32.73 20.28 1.00
CA TYR A 420 -32.79 18.92 0.47
C TYR A 420 -31.43 18.24 0.35
N LEU A 421 -30.39 18.97 -0.07
CA LEU A 421 -29.09 18.38 -0.40
C LEU A 421 -28.13 18.31 0.80
N LEU A 422 -28.30 19.18 1.81
CA LEU A 422 -27.44 19.19 3.01
C LEU A 422 -27.92 18.27 4.15
N GLU A 423 -28.89 17.40 3.87
CA GLU A 423 -29.36 16.39 4.81
C GLU A 423 -28.64 15.05 4.54
N PRO A 424 -27.77 14.57 5.45
CA PRO A 424 -26.95 13.37 5.23
C PRO A 424 -27.78 12.11 4.97
N ARG A 425 -28.98 12.00 5.57
CA ARG A 425 -29.86 10.83 5.44
C ARG A 425 -30.25 10.54 3.98
N HIS A 426 -30.29 11.57 3.15
CA HIS A 426 -30.63 11.45 1.74
C HIS A 426 -29.55 10.80 0.87
N TRP A 427 -28.30 10.75 1.36
CA TRP A 427 -27.14 10.19 0.65
C TRP A 427 -26.78 8.77 1.12
N ILE A 428 -27.61 8.18 1.99
CA ILE A 428 -27.48 6.79 2.44
C ILE A 428 -28.15 5.87 1.41
N THR A 429 -27.40 4.92 0.85
CA THR A 429 -27.89 3.98 -0.17
C THR A 429 -27.86 2.55 0.34
N ASN A 430 -28.87 1.74 0.00
CA ASN A 430 -28.88 0.31 0.32
C ASN A 430 -28.10 -0.55 -0.71
N GLU A 431 -27.37 0.09 -1.62
CA GLU A 431 -26.62 -0.59 -2.68
C GLU A 431 -25.34 -1.21 -2.11
N THR A 432 -25.12 -2.48 -2.43
CA THR A 432 -23.86 -3.19 -2.15
C THR A 432 -22.88 -2.95 -3.28
N PHE A 433 -21.59 -2.77 -2.97
CA PHE A 433 -20.57 -2.69 -3.99
C PHE A 433 -20.55 -3.97 -4.81
N ALA A 434 -20.81 -3.85 -6.11
CA ALA A 434 -20.78 -4.99 -7.01
C ALA A 434 -19.53 -4.93 -7.89
N GLY A 435 -19.04 -6.11 -8.29
CA GLY A 435 -17.94 -6.25 -9.26
C GLY A 435 -18.27 -5.60 -10.61
N PRO A 436 -17.40 -5.72 -11.63
CA PRO A 436 -17.49 -4.90 -12.82
C PRO A 436 -18.83 -5.10 -13.56
N ARG A 437 -19.67 -4.06 -13.54
CA ARG A 437 -21.00 -4.01 -14.18
C ARG A 437 -21.04 -3.02 -15.35
N LEU A 438 -20.05 -2.14 -15.44
CA LEU A 438 -20.02 -1.08 -16.44
C LEU A 438 -19.47 -1.55 -17.77
N GLN A 439 -20.00 -0.98 -18.85
CA GLN A 439 -19.51 -1.27 -20.18
C GLN A 439 -18.17 -0.58 -20.39
N ASN A 440 -17.15 -1.34 -20.82
CA ASN A 440 -15.87 -0.76 -21.18
C ASN A 440 -15.94 -0.07 -22.55
N LEU A 441 -16.18 1.24 -22.54
CA LEU A 441 -16.25 2.08 -23.75
C LEU A 441 -14.88 2.59 -24.24
N GLY A 442 -13.78 2.08 -23.68
CA GLY A 442 -12.41 2.48 -24.04
C GLY A 442 -12.04 3.87 -23.51
N ILE A 443 -11.26 4.61 -24.31
CA ILE A 443 -10.77 5.96 -24.02
C ILE A 443 -11.00 6.89 -25.22
N TYR A 444 -11.00 8.20 -25.02
CA TYR A 444 -10.93 9.15 -26.13
C TYR A 444 -9.47 9.26 -26.60
N ARG A 445 -9.18 8.80 -27.83
CA ARG A 445 -7.79 8.76 -28.35
C ARG A 445 -7.28 10.12 -28.79
N ASP A 446 -8.18 10.99 -29.22
CA ASP A 446 -7.85 12.28 -29.87
C ASP A 446 -7.88 13.46 -28.88
N TRP A 447 -8.04 13.20 -27.58
CA TRP A 447 -8.14 14.25 -26.56
C TRP A 447 -6.77 14.65 -26.03
N THR A 448 -6.53 15.96 -25.98
CA THR A 448 -5.37 16.54 -25.30
C THR A 448 -5.72 16.96 -23.86
N ALA A 449 -4.69 17.26 -23.06
CA ALA A 449 -4.90 17.83 -21.72
C ALA A 449 -5.67 19.16 -21.78
N ALA A 450 -5.49 19.95 -22.86
CA ALA A 450 -6.24 21.19 -23.07
C ALA A 450 -7.73 20.92 -23.34
N ASP A 451 -8.07 19.87 -24.10
CA ASP A 451 -9.47 19.48 -24.36
C ASP A 451 -10.15 18.93 -23.11
N MET A 452 -9.38 18.34 -22.19
CA MET A 452 -9.89 17.89 -20.89
C MET A 452 -10.18 19.08 -19.94
N ILE A 453 -9.54 20.22 -20.17
CA ILE A 453 -9.70 21.44 -19.35
C ILE A 453 -10.68 22.43 -20.01
N SER A 454 -10.80 22.42 -21.35
CA SER A 454 -11.58 23.41 -22.09
C SER A 454 -13.09 23.26 -21.93
N ASP A 455 -13.73 24.40 -21.66
CA ASP A 455 -15.15 24.70 -21.53
C ASP A 455 -16.14 23.57 -21.19
N LYS A 456 -15.91 22.93 -20.03
CA LYS A 456 -16.87 21.99 -19.43
C LYS A 456 -17.93 22.73 -18.62
N LEU A 457 -18.75 23.57 -19.25
CA LEU A 457 -19.89 24.19 -18.57
C LEU A 457 -20.99 23.16 -18.34
N ALA A 458 -21.63 23.20 -17.17
CA ALA A 458 -22.82 22.41 -16.88
C ALA A 458 -24.08 23.03 -17.54
N SER A 459 -24.00 23.45 -18.80
CA SER A 459 -25.07 24.15 -19.51
C SER A 459 -25.45 23.42 -20.80
N TYR A 460 -26.73 23.51 -21.15
CA TYR A 460 -27.29 22.96 -22.38
C TYR A 460 -28.10 24.05 -23.09
N LYS A 461 -27.80 24.30 -24.37
CA LYS A 461 -28.42 25.38 -25.15
C LYS A 461 -28.39 26.75 -24.42
N GLY A 462 -27.30 27.03 -23.68
CA GLY A 462 -27.12 28.26 -22.91
C GLY A 462 -27.82 28.30 -21.54
N VAL A 463 -28.59 27.26 -21.17
CA VAL A 463 -29.29 27.17 -19.88
C VAL A 463 -28.46 26.32 -18.90
N PRO A 464 -28.16 26.83 -17.68
CA PRO A 464 -27.50 26.04 -16.64
C PRO A 464 -28.36 24.88 -16.15
N SER A 465 -27.71 23.75 -15.89
CA SER A 465 -28.32 22.52 -15.32
C SER A 465 -29.02 22.76 -13.98
N ASP A 466 -28.55 23.71 -13.16
CA ASP A 466 -29.18 24.14 -11.91
C ASP A 466 -30.67 24.47 -12.08
N HIS A 467 -31.07 24.99 -13.25
CA HIS A 467 -32.47 25.28 -13.53
C HIS A 467 -33.34 24.03 -13.41
N CYS A 468 -32.85 22.90 -13.93
CA CYS A 468 -33.56 21.62 -13.87
C CYS A 468 -33.50 20.99 -12.48
N LEU A 469 -32.40 21.19 -11.74
CA LEU A 469 -32.32 20.77 -10.33
C LEU A 469 -33.31 21.56 -9.46
N MET A 470 -33.48 22.84 -9.73
CA MET A 470 -34.48 23.66 -9.07
C MET A 470 -35.90 23.24 -9.41
N GLU A 471 -36.17 22.94 -10.69
CA GLU A 471 -37.50 22.52 -11.13
C GLU A 471 -37.97 21.27 -10.37
N ILE A 472 -37.13 20.23 -10.30
CA ILE A 472 -37.51 18.98 -9.61
C ILE A 472 -37.63 19.16 -8.09
N LEU A 473 -36.80 20.00 -7.48
CA LEU A 473 -36.79 20.18 -6.02
C LEU A 473 -37.92 21.09 -5.52
N ALA A 474 -38.30 22.11 -6.31
CA ALA A 474 -39.28 23.12 -5.95
C ALA A 474 -40.71 22.79 -6.41
N LEU A 475 -40.88 22.05 -7.52
CA LEU A 475 -42.20 21.73 -8.11
C LEU A 475 -42.61 20.26 -7.91
N ASP A 476 -42.17 19.63 -6.81
CA ASP A 476 -42.54 18.26 -6.40
C ASP A 476 -42.58 17.25 -7.57
N CYS A 477 -41.41 16.97 -8.15
CA CYS A 477 -41.23 16.00 -9.24
C CYS A 477 -41.83 16.38 -10.60
N HIS A 478 -42.29 17.61 -10.80
CA HIS A 478 -42.60 18.13 -12.14
C HIS A 478 -41.30 18.31 -12.96
N VAL A 479 -41.31 17.83 -14.21
CA VAL A 479 -40.18 17.94 -15.14
C VAL A 479 -40.68 18.50 -16.47
N SER A 480 -40.19 19.67 -16.83
CA SER A 480 -40.47 20.32 -18.11
C SER A 480 -39.89 19.50 -19.25
N ARG A 481 -40.49 19.61 -20.43
CA ARG A 481 -39.99 18.95 -21.64
C ARG A 481 -38.53 19.33 -21.94
N PHE A 482 -38.13 20.55 -21.59
CA PHE A 482 -36.74 21.00 -21.72
C PHE A 482 -35.79 20.26 -20.76
N CYS A 483 -36.18 20.13 -19.49
CA CYS A 483 -35.36 19.43 -18.51
C CYS A 483 -35.33 17.92 -18.73
N ASP A 484 -36.41 17.32 -19.23
CA ASP A 484 -36.42 15.94 -19.69
C ASP A 484 -35.44 15.74 -20.86
N GLU A 485 -35.48 16.62 -21.87
CA GLU A 485 -34.52 16.60 -22.98
C GLU A 485 -33.09 16.78 -22.46
N MET A 486 -32.83 17.73 -21.55
CA MET A 486 -31.50 18.02 -21.02
C MET A 486 -30.94 16.88 -20.16
N MET A 487 -31.72 16.35 -19.22
CA MET A 487 -31.24 15.43 -18.18
C MET A 487 -31.38 13.96 -18.57
N LEU A 488 -32.52 13.58 -19.16
CA LEU A 488 -32.87 12.19 -19.45
C LEU A 488 -32.66 11.82 -20.93
N GLY A 489 -32.43 12.80 -21.81
CA GLY A 489 -32.19 12.59 -23.24
C GLY A 489 -31.03 11.63 -23.55
N ARG A 490 -31.19 10.76 -24.55
CA ARG A 490 -30.18 9.72 -24.90
C ARG A 490 -28.95 10.27 -25.66
N ARG A 491 -28.22 11.23 -25.08
CA ARG A 491 -27.01 11.86 -25.66
C ARG A 491 -25.71 11.42 -25.00
N ILE A 492 -24.59 11.68 -25.69
CA ILE A 492 -23.22 11.51 -25.18
C ILE A 492 -22.71 12.90 -24.78
N ASP A 493 -23.02 13.30 -23.55
CA ASP A 493 -22.51 14.53 -22.94
C ASP A 493 -21.17 14.27 -22.24
N LYS A 494 -20.44 15.33 -21.88
CA LYS A 494 -19.07 15.28 -21.34
C LYS A 494 -18.90 16.25 -20.17
N GLY A 495 -17.94 15.99 -19.29
CA GLY A 495 -17.60 16.90 -18.19
C GLY A 495 -18.74 17.12 -17.20
N TYR A 496 -18.88 18.35 -16.71
CA TYR A 496 -19.86 18.70 -15.68
C TYR A 496 -21.32 18.46 -16.11
N LEU A 497 -21.66 18.60 -17.39
CA LEU A 497 -23.02 18.25 -17.84
C LEU A 497 -23.29 16.76 -17.64
N LEU A 498 -22.30 15.89 -17.88
CA LEU A 498 -22.44 14.45 -17.67
C LEU A 498 -22.62 14.10 -16.19
N SER A 499 -21.83 14.72 -15.30
CA SER A 499 -21.96 14.52 -13.85
C SER A 499 -23.28 15.05 -13.30
N HIS A 500 -23.72 16.23 -13.74
CA HIS A 500 -25.01 16.81 -13.35
C HIS A 500 -26.20 15.97 -13.79
N ARG A 501 -26.11 15.24 -14.91
CA ARG A 501 -27.17 14.31 -15.35
C ARG A 501 -27.32 13.11 -14.41
N LEU A 502 -26.22 12.56 -13.91
CA LEU A 502 -26.26 11.51 -12.89
C LEU A 502 -26.75 12.07 -11.55
N PHE A 503 -26.25 13.24 -11.16
CA PHE A 503 -26.69 13.94 -9.95
C PHE A 503 -28.20 14.22 -9.97
N TYR A 504 -28.74 14.60 -11.12
CA TYR A 504 -30.19 14.77 -11.32
C TYR A 504 -30.95 13.47 -11.03
N LEU A 505 -30.50 12.32 -11.56
CA LEU A 505 -31.11 11.02 -11.25
C LEU A 505 -31.03 10.70 -9.75
N GLN A 506 -29.92 10.99 -9.09
CA GLN A 506 -29.79 10.80 -7.65
C GLN A 506 -30.78 11.66 -6.86
N ILE A 507 -31.07 12.88 -7.32
CA ILE A 507 -32.11 13.74 -6.74
C ILE A 507 -33.52 13.19 -6.99
N VAL A 508 -33.81 12.64 -8.18
CA VAL A 508 -35.08 11.94 -8.47
C VAL A 508 -35.31 10.82 -7.45
N ARG A 509 -34.25 10.03 -7.15
CA ARG A 509 -34.29 8.99 -6.11
C ARG A 509 -34.49 9.57 -4.72
N LEU A 510 -33.74 10.62 -4.37
CA LEU A 510 -33.81 11.30 -3.07
C LEU A 510 -35.24 11.77 -2.75
N LYS A 511 -35.89 12.41 -3.73
CA LYS A 511 -37.27 12.90 -3.61
C LYS A 511 -38.33 11.81 -3.75
N HIS A 512 -37.95 10.56 -4.02
CA HIS A 512 -38.86 9.43 -4.26
C HIS A 512 -39.86 9.72 -5.40
N CYS A 513 -39.39 10.42 -6.45
CA CYS A 513 -40.22 10.74 -7.60
C CYS A 513 -40.60 9.47 -8.39
N PRO A 514 -41.78 9.43 -9.02
CA PRO A 514 -42.21 8.28 -9.81
C PRO A 514 -41.32 8.14 -11.05
N TYR A 515 -40.40 7.18 -11.01
CA TYR A 515 -39.49 6.84 -12.11
C TYR A 515 -39.30 5.33 -12.17
N ASP A 516 -39.25 4.75 -13.38
CA ASP A 516 -39.12 3.30 -13.54
C ASP A 516 -37.76 2.83 -12.96
N PRO A 517 -37.75 1.92 -11.96
CA PRO A 517 -36.51 1.43 -11.36
C PRO A 517 -35.58 0.72 -12.35
N ARG A 518 -36.11 0.12 -13.42
CA ARG A 518 -35.27 -0.49 -14.47
C ARG A 518 -34.60 0.58 -15.32
N ALA A 519 -35.39 1.53 -15.82
CA ALA A 519 -34.86 2.69 -16.53
C ALA A 519 -33.84 3.50 -15.70
N PHE A 520 -34.02 3.57 -14.38
CA PHE A 520 -33.06 4.19 -13.45
C PHE A 520 -31.72 3.47 -13.51
N ARG A 521 -31.70 2.16 -13.26
CA ARG A 521 -30.47 1.37 -13.28
C ARG A 521 -29.78 1.40 -14.64
N ASP A 522 -30.54 1.29 -15.72
CA ASP A 522 -30.00 1.32 -17.08
C ASP A 522 -29.39 2.69 -17.42
N SER A 523 -30.06 3.78 -17.04
CA SER A 523 -29.57 5.14 -17.26
C SER A 523 -28.34 5.42 -16.42
N THR A 524 -28.36 5.03 -15.15
CA THR A 524 -27.23 5.16 -14.22
C THR A 524 -26.01 4.36 -14.72
N ALA A 525 -26.18 3.10 -15.10
CA ALA A 525 -25.09 2.27 -15.65
C ALA A 525 -24.53 2.86 -16.95
N ARG A 526 -25.38 3.40 -17.83
CA ARG A 526 -24.94 4.07 -19.06
C ARG A 526 -24.14 5.34 -18.78
N LEU A 527 -24.63 6.21 -17.90
CA LEU A 527 -23.95 7.46 -17.53
C LEU A 527 -22.61 7.16 -16.85
N CYS A 528 -22.57 6.20 -15.91
CA CYS A 528 -21.32 5.78 -15.28
C CYS A 528 -20.36 5.10 -16.26
N SER A 529 -20.84 4.41 -17.29
CA SER A 529 -19.96 3.87 -18.36
C SER A 529 -19.32 5.00 -19.19
N LEU A 530 -20.04 6.10 -19.43
CA LEU A 530 -19.49 7.29 -20.10
C LEU A 530 -18.47 8.01 -19.21
N MET A 531 -18.75 8.15 -17.91
CA MET A 531 -17.81 8.71 -16.94
C MET A 531 -16.56 7.84 -16.80
N LEU A 532 -16.72 6.52 -16.81
CA LEU A 532 -15.59 5.57 -16.76
C LEU A 532 -14.64 5.75 -17.95
N ARG A 533 -15.19 6.06 -19.13
CA ARG A 533 -14.39 6.42 -20.31
C ARG A 533 -13.68 7.77 -20.15
N GLU A 534 -14.33 8.76 -19.56
CA GLU A 534 -13.73 10.09 -19.33
C GLU A 534 -12.61 10.04 -18.30
N ILE A 535 -12.83 9.40 -17.14
CA ILE A 535 -11.83 9.29 -16.08
C ILE A 535 -10.59 8.49 -16.51
N ARG A 536 -10.74 7.43 -17.33
CA ARG A 536 -9.61 6.69 -17.91
C ARG A 536 -8.83 7.52 -18.94
N THR A 537 -9.53 8.38 -19.67
CA THR A 537 -8.88 9.35 -20.56
C THR A 537 -8.12 10.38 -19.74
N ASN A 538 -8.68 10.84 -18.62
CA ASN A 538 -8.06 11.77 -17.69
C ASN A 538 -6.80 11.17 -17.04
N GLU A 539 -6.88 9.91 -16.61
CA GLU A 539 -5.76 9.12 -16.09
C GLU A 539 -4.61 9.03 -17.10
N ARG A 540 -4.91 8.69 -18.37
CA ARG A 540 -3.88 8.64 -19.44
C ARG A 540 -3.15 9.96 -19.63
N LEU A 541 -3.83 11.08 -19.39
CA LEU A 541 -3.29 12.42 -19.54
C LEU A 541 -2.65 12.98 -18.25
N GLY A 542 -2.57 12.18 -17.18
CA GLY A 542 -1.97 12.58 -15.90
C GLY A 542 -2.90 13.40 -14.99
N PHE A 543 -4.21 13.14 -15.06
CA PHE A 543 -5.25 13.83 -14.28
C PHE A 543 -5.21 15.37 -14.35
N PRO A 544 -5.26 15.97 -15.56
CA PRO A 544 -5.35 17.42 -15.73
C PRO A 544 -6.62 18.04 -15.13
N ALA A 545 -7.71 17.27 -14.97
CA ALA A 545 -8.98 17.73 -14.36
C ALA A 545 -9.31 16.89 -13.12
N ARG A 546 -8.70 17.22 -11.97
CA ARG A 546 -8.85 16.46 -10.71
C ARG A 546 -10.23 16.61 -10.09
N ASP A 547 -10.81 17.80 -10.21
CA ASP A 547 -12.18 18.15 -9.78
C ASP A 547 -13.22 17.16 -10.33
N ILE A 548 -13.26 17.01 -11.65
CA ILE A 548 -14.21 16.14 -12.36
C ILE A 548 -13.93 14.67 -12.07
N ALA A 549 -12.65 14.29 -11.92
CA ALA A 549 -12.31 12.92 -11.56
C ALA A 549 -12.91 12.55 -10.21
N LEU A 550 -12.74 13.41 -9.19
CA LEU A 550 -13.30 13.20 -7.85
C LEU A 550 -14.83 13.18 -7.90
N GLU A 551 -15.46 14.10 -8.63
CA GLU A 551 -16.91 14.12 -8.79
C GLU A 551 -17.44 12.83 -9.41
N GLN A 552 -16.80 12.33 -10.46
CA GLN A 552 -17.17 11.06 -11.11
C GLN A 552 -16.96 9.85 -10.19
N MET A 553 -15.87 9.82 -9.43
CA MET A 553 -15.59 8.77 -8.43
C MET A 553 -16.66 8.74 -7.34
N VAL A 554 -17.05 9.91 -6.82
CA VAL A 554 -18.06 10.04 -5.77
C VAL A 554 -19.44 9.64 -6.29
N LEU A 555 -19.90 10.25 -7.38
CA LEU A 555 -21.27 10.04 -7.87
C LEU A 555 -21.50 8.59 -8.29
N CYS A 556 -20.59 7.98 -9.07
CA CYS A 556 -20.74 6.58 -9.46
C CYS A 556 -20.40 5.59 -8.35
N GLY A 557 -19.49 5.93 -7.44
CA GLY A 557 -19.19 5.06 -6.31
C GLY A 557 -20.34 4.97 -5.30
N ILE A 558 -21.13 6.04 -5.10
CA ILE A 558 -22.35 6.00 -4.26
C ILE A 558 -23.41 5.04 -4.84
N GLU A 559 -23.44 4.87 -6.15
CA GLU A 559 -24.30 3.90 -6.86
C GLU A 559 -23.77 2.45 -6.76
N GLY A 560 -22.63 2.23 -6.11
CA GLY A 560 -22.06 0.90 -5.85
C GLY A 560 -21.15 0.36 -6.96
N PHE A 561 -20.71 1.19 -7.90
CA PHE A 561 -19.75 0.77 -8.94
C PHE A 561 -18.31 0.76 -8.39
N SER A 562 -17.82 -0.44 -8.09
CA SER A 562 -16.47 -0.66 -7.54
C SER A 562 -15.34 -0.29 -8.51
N GLU A 563 -15.62 -0.15 -9.82
CA GLU A 563 -14.66 0.28 -10.83
C GLU A 563 -14.07 1.67 -10.53
N PHE A 564 -14.80 2.51 -9.81
CA PHE A 564 -14.36 3.84 -9.38
C PHE A 564 -13.59 3.84 -8.05
N LEU A 565 -13.59 2.72 -7.34
CA LEU A 565 -13.04 2.60 -5.98
C LEU A 565 -11.76 1.75 -5.92
N GLY A 566 -11.13 1.52 -7.07
CA GLY A 566 -9.90 0.73 -7.19
C GLY A 566 -8.70 1.35 -6.48
N GLU A 567 -7.75 0.48 -6.09
CA GLU A 567 -6.54 0.84 -5.33
C GLU A 567 -5.71 1.95 -6.01
N LYS A 568 -5.52 1.86 -7.33
CA LYS A 568 -4.77 2.87 -8.09
C LYS A 568 -5.36 4.28 -7.94
N TRP A 569 -6.69 4.41 -8.06
CA TRP A 569 -7.35 5.72 -7.97
C TRP A 569 -7.44 6.22 -6.53
N ARG A 570 -7.56 5.31 -5.56
CA ARG A 570 -7.44 5.64 -4.14
C ARG A 570 -6.09 6.27 -3.81
N ASP A 571 -5.00 5.67 -4.28
CA ASP A 571 -3.64 6.17 -4.04
C ASP A 571 -3.42 7.55 -4.67
N GLU A 572 -4.00 7.78 -5.85
CA GLU A 572 -4.01 9.09 -6.51
C GLU A 572 -4.76 10.13 -5.67
N VAL A 573 -5.97 9.83 -5.19
CA VAL A 573 -6.74 10.73 -4.31
C VAL A 573 -5.93 11.08 -3.05
N VAL A 574 -5.31 10.08 -2.40
CA VAL A 574 -4.47 10.30 -1.22
C VAL A 574 -3.25 11.18 -1.52
N SER A 575 -2.68 11.05 -2.73
CA SER A 575 -1.53 11.83 -3.20
C SER A 575 -1.87 13.28 -3.57
N TRP A 576 -3.11 13.56 -3.96
CA TRP A 576 -3.54 14.90 -4.36
C TRP A 576 -3.82 15.83 -3.17
N GLN A 577 -3.99 15.28 -1.98
CA GLN A 577 -4.15 16.04 -0.76
C GLN A 577 -2.84 16.74 -0.37
N THR A 578 -2.91 18.04 -0.09
CA THR A 578 -1.77 18.83 0.39
C THR A 578 -1.39 18.45 1.83
N GLU A 579 -0.23 18.92 2.30
CA GLU A 579 0.21 18.72 3.68
C GLU A 579 -0.78 19.28 4.71
N PHE A 580 -1.54 20.31 4.34
CA PHE A 580 -2.57 20.95 5.17
C PHE A 580 -3.91 20.21 5.18
N GLY A 581 -4.08 19.16 4.36
CA GLY A 581 -5.33 18.39 4.30
C GLY A 581 -6.34 18.85 3.24
N CYS A 582 -6.04 19.89 2.47
CA CYS A 582 -6.92 20.42 1.43
C CYS A 582 -6.54 19.97 0.01
N TYR A 583 -7.43 20.16 -0.96
CA TYR A 583 -7.23 19.74 -2.35
C TYR A 583 -7.17 20.94 -3.29
N GLY A 584 -6.17 20.96 -4.17
CA GLY A 584 -6.01 21.97 -5.22
C GLY A 584 -6.71 21.60 -6.53
N ARG A 585 -7.02 22.61 -7.34
CA ARG A 585 -7.81 22.49 -8.58
C ARG A 585 -7.17 21.60 -9.67
N GLY A 586 -5.83 21.50 -9.69
CA GLY A 586 -5.07 20.79 -10.73
C GLY A 586 -5.13 21.50 -12.09
N GLY A 587 -3.97 21.82 -12.69
CA GLY A 587 -3.90 22.55 -13.96
C GLY A 587 -3.93 24.08 -13.84
N LYS A 588 -3.36 24.80 -14.82
CA LYS A 588 -3.27 26.27 -14.82
C LYS A 588 -4.67 26.89 -14.87
N ALA A 589 -4.89 27.83 -13.94
CA ALA A 589 -6.15 28.51 -13.66
C ALA A 589 -6.90 28.99 -14.92
N VAL A 590 -8.13 28.48 -15.10
CA VAL A 590 -9.18 29.17 -15.84
C VAL A 590 -10.35 29.33 -14.88
N ASP A 591 -10.74 30.59 -14.70
CA ASP A 591 -11.72 31.06 -13.73
C ASP A 591 -13.11 30.46 -14.00
N LYS A 592 -13.52 29.49 -13.16
CA LYS A 592 -14.89 28.93 -13.17
C LYS A 592 -15.66 29.41 -11.93
N ARG A 593 -16.89 29.87 -12.19
CA ARG A 593 -17.81 30.68 -11.37
C ARG A 593 -18.26 30.18 -9.99
N SER A 594 -17.86 29.00 -9.49
CA SER A 594 -18.43 28.46 -8.24
C SER A 594 -17.45 27.97 -7.19
N SER A 595 -16.19 27.65 -7.51
CA SER A 595 -15.24 27.19 -6.50
C SER A 595 -14.36 28.34 -6.03
N ASN A 596 -14.43 28.66 -4.75
CA ASN A 596 -13.54 29.65 -4.16
C ASN A 596 -12.15 29.05 -4.03
N VAL A 597 -11.14 29.83 -4.42
CA VAL A 597 -9.76 29.53 -4.03
C VAL A 597 -9.67 29.91 -2.56
N ILE A 598 -9.50 28.89 -1.73
CA ILE A 598 -9.35 29.02 -0.28
C ILE A 598 -7.87 29.09 0.08
N ALA A 599 -7.57 29.32 1.36
CA ALA A 599 -6.21 29.39 1.88
C ALA A 599 -5.31 28.27 1.32
N PHE A 600 -4.03 28.61 1.09
CA PHE A 600 -3.00 27.70 0.56
C PHE A 600 -3.19 27.22 -0.89
N GLY A 601 -4.00 27.92 -1.69
CA GLY A 601 -4.19 27.60 -3.12
C GLY A 601 -5.09 26.38 -3.34
N CYS A 602 -5.86 26.01 -2.32
CA CYS A 602 -6.84 24.94 -2.37
C CYS A 602 -8.18 25.42 -2.94
N SER A 603 -9.06 24.49 -3.28
CA SER A 603 -10.44 24.76 -3.69
C SER A 603 -11.40 24.12 -2.69
N ASP A 604 -12.40 24.88 -2.24
CA ASP A 604 -13.49 24.40 -1.38
C ASP A 604 -14.23 23.20 -1.98
N HIS A 605 -14.65 23.33 -3.23
CA HIS A 605 -15.34 22.27 -3.97
C HIS A 605 -14.49 21.01 -4.10
N THR A 606 -13.23 21.14 -4.56
CA THR A 606 -12.34 19.97 -4.71
C THR A 606 -12.02 19.35 -3.34
N THR A 607 -11.91 20.15 -2.28
CA THR A 607 -11.65 19.65 -0.92
C THR A 607 -12.85 18.86 -0.39
N GLY A 608 -14.08 19.36 -0.58
CA GLY A 608 -15.29 18.63 -0.25
C GLY A 608 -15.41 17.31 -1.03
N LEU A 609 -15.15 17.34 -2.33
CA LEU A 609 -15.14 16.13 -3.16
C LEU A 609 -14.05 15.14 -2.73
N GLY A 610 -12.86 15.61 -2.35
CA GLY A 610 -11.79 14.79 -1.80
C GLY A 610 -12.19 14.09 -0.51
N ALA A 611 -12.84 14.81 0.42
CA ALA A 611 -13.38 14.23 1.64
C ALA A 611 -14.46 13.17 1.36
N ALA A 612 -15.39 13.45 0.44
CA ALA A 612 -16.41 12.50 0.00
C ALA A 612 -15.80 11.24 -0.62
N ALA A 613 -14.80 11.39 -1.49
CA ALA A 613 -14.10 10.28 -2.12
C ALA A 613 -13.36 9.41 -1.09
N LEU A 614 -12.62 10.02 -0.16
CA LEU A 614 -11.94 9.32 0.93
C LEU A 614 -12.92 8.52 1.80
N ALA A 615 -14.04 9.12 2.20
CA ALA A 615 -15.07 8.46 2.99
C ALA A 615 -15.73 7.29 2.24
N LEU A 616 -15.89 7.41 0.92
CA LEU A 616 -16.42 6.36 0.07
C LEU A 616 -15.43 5.21 -0.14
N HIS A 617 -14.15 5.50 -0.35
CA HIS A 617 -13.08 4.48 -0.38
C HIS A 617 -12.94 3.77 0.96
N LEU A 618 -13.13 4.49 2.08
CA LEU A 618 -13.14 3.92 3.42
C LEU A 618 -14.31 2.95 3.61
N ARG A 619 -15.51 3.36 3.17
CA ARG A 619 -16.70 2.47 3.16
C ARG A 619 -16.45 1.22 2.32
N PHE A 620 -15.86 1.37 1.13
CA PHE A 620 -15.51 0.25 0.26
C PHE A 620 -14.53 -0.71 0.94
N ALA A 621 -13.41 -0.19 1.48
CA ALA A 621 -12.42 -0.99 2.18
C ALA A 621 -12.95 -1.72 3.43
N LEU A 622 -13.99 -1.18 4.08
CA LEU A 622 -14.64 -1.83 5.23
C LEU A 622 -15.66 -2.89 4.83
N GLN A 623 -16.15 -2.87 3.58
CA GLN A 623 -17.22 -3.75 3.09
C GLN A 623 -16.71 -4.85 2.15
N THR A 624 -15.48 -4.74 1.64
CA THR A 624 -14.79 -5.73 0.78
C THR A 624 -13.65 -6.41 1.53
#